data_AF-A0AAD5G4K3-F1
#
_entry.id   AF-A0AAD5G4K3-F1
#
_cell.length_a   1.000
_cell.length_b   1.000
_cell.length_c   1.000
_cell.angle_alpha   90.00
_cell.angle_beta   90.00
_cell.angle_gamma   90.00
#
_symmetry.space_group_name_H-M   'P 1'
#
loop_
_entity.id
_entity.type
_entity.pdbx_description
1 polymer ?
#
loop_
_entity_poly.entity_id
_entity_poly.type
_entity_poly.pdbx_seq_one_letter_code
_entity_poly.pdbx_strand_id
1 'polypeptide(L)'
;MEVNSSDDGGDSPETPSPENMTTVSHHYFGDSNASYDAISITVIESMKEEYGLFVWPCSVILAEYVWQHRSRFKGLTVLELGAGTSLPGLVAAKVGADVILTDESDRLEV
;
A
#
# COMPACT_ATOMS: atom_id res chain seq x y z
N MET A 1 -19.68 -57.90 5.06
CA MET A 1 -20.00 -56.57 4.51
C MET A 1 -21.27 -56.12 5.19
N GLU A 2 -21.16 -55.16 6.11
CA GLU A 2 -22.23 -54.22 6.42
C GLU A 2 -21.53 -53.04 7.12
N VAL A 3 -21.55 -51.91 6.43
CA VAL A 3 -20.84 -50.68 6.79
C VAL A 3 -21.77 -49.88 7.69
N ASN A 4 -21.32 -49.63 8.93
CA ASN A 4 -21.82 -48.51 9.74
C ASN A 4 -20.68 -47.51 9.83
N SER A 5 -20.86 -46.31 9.28
CA SER A 5 -20.12 -45.13 9.72
C SER A 5 -21.00 -43.92 9.48
N SER A 6 -21.30 -43.27 10.59
CA SER A 6 -22.25 -42.20 10.80
C SER A 6 -21.81 -40.92 10.08
N ASP A 7 -22.83 -40.24 9.56
CA ASP A 7 -22.82 -38.81 9.28
C ASP A 7 -22.53 -38.03 10.58
N ASP A 8 -21.45 -37.25 10.59
CA ASP A 8 -21.23 -36.20 11.58
C ASP A 8 -20.65 -34.98 10.86
N GLY A 9 -21.54 -34.03 10.57
CA GLY A 9 -21.22 -32.73 10.06
C GLY A 9 -20.49 -31.92 11.14
N GLY A 10 -19.20 -31.70 10.92
CA GLY A 10 -18.41 -30.71 11.64
C GLY A 10 -17.88 -29.67 10.67
N ASP A 11 -18.65 -28.60 10.45
CA ASP A 11 -18.17 -27.35 9.85
C ASP A 11 -17.15 -26.73 10.82
N SER A 12 -15.90 -27.18 10.69
CA SER A 12 -14.79 -26.54 11.37
C SER A 12 -14.55 -25.21 10.68
N PRO A 13 -14.42 -24.09 11.41
CA PRO A 13 -14.05 -22.83 10.77
C PRO A 13 -12.70 -23.05 10.10
N GLU A 14 -12.67 -23.01 8.77
CA GLU A 14 -11.43 -23.08 8.00
C GLU A 14 -10.49 -21.99 8.53
N THR A 15 -9.44 -22.40 9.22
CA THR A 15 -8.34 -21.50 9.57
C THR A 15 -7.74 -21.02 8.26
N PRO A 16 -7.68 -19.69 8.01
CA PRO A 16 -7.18 -19.19 6.74
C PRO A 16 -5.75 -19.70 6.54
N SER A 17 -5.50 -20.33 5.40
CA SER A 17 -4.16 -20.76 5.02
C SER A 17 -3.26 -19.52 4.92
N PRO A 18 -1.99 -19.59 5.33
CA PRO A 18 -1.05 -18.46 5.31
C PRO A 18 -0.67 -18.01 3.88
N GLU A 19 -1.32 -18.55 2.85
CA GLU A 19 -0.84 -18.46 1.48
C GLU A 19 -1.00 -17.06 0.85
N ASN A 20 -1.81 -16.14 1.38
CA ASN A 20 -1.86 -14.74 0.89
C ASN A 20 -2.47 -13.78 1.93
N MET A 21 -1.74 -13.42 2.99
CA MET A 21 -2.16 -12.32 3.88
C MET A 21 -1.79 -10.96 3.26
N THR A 22 -2.60 -10.52 2.30
CA THR A 22 -2.56 -9.15 1.80
C THR A 22 -3.59 -8.29 2.52
N THR A 23 -3.23 -7.04 2.79
CA THR A 23 -4.15 -6.01 3.28
C THR A 23 -4.21 -4.86 2.30
N VAL A 24 -5.25 -4.04 2.39
CA VAL A 24 -5.40 -2.86 1.53
C VAL A 24 -5.51 -1.64 2.41
N SER A 25 -4.62 -0.68 2.25
CA SER A 25 -4.75 0.64 2.87
C SER A 25 -5.23 1.67 1.87
N HIS A 26 -6.05 2.59 2.36
CA HIS A 26 -6.65 3.66 1.58
C HIS A 26 -6.20 5.00 2.16
N HIS A 27 -5.53 5.80 1.33
CA HIS A 27 -4.98 7.09 1.70
C HIS A 27 -5.67 8.18 0.89
N TYR A 28 -6.39 9.06 1.57
CA TYR A 28 -7.11 10.18 0.96
C TYR A 28 -6.42 11.48 1.35
N PHE A 29 -6.12 12.31 0.34
CA PHE A 29 -5.51 13.62 0.51
C PHE A 29 -6.41 14.64 -0.18
N GLY A 30 -7.01 15.55 0.56
CA GLY A 30 -7.95 16.54 0.04
C GLY A 30 -8.15 17.69 1.00
N ASP A 31 -8.52 18.86 0.48
CA ASP A 31 -8.96 19.98 1.32
C ASP A 31 -10.46 19.85 1.59
N SER A 32 -10.85 19.97 2.86
CA SER A 32 -12.27 19.97 3.26
C SER A 32 -13.07 21.11 2.62
N ASN A 33 -12.40 22.17 2.17
CA ASN A 33 -13.02 23.37 1.61
C ASN A 33 -12.99 23.44 0.07
N ALA A 34 -12.32 22.51 -0.63
CA ALA A 34 -12.21 22.52 -2.08
C ALA A 34 -12.65 21.19 -2.68
N SER A 35 -13.85 21.16 -3.29
CA SER A 35 -14.50 19.94 -3.77
C SER A 35 -13.81 19.25 -4.96
N TYR A 36 -12.75 19.83 -5.53
CA TYR A 36 -12.14 19.35 -6.79
C TYR A 36 -10.63 19.11 -6.71
N ASP A 37 -9.99 19.38 -5.57
CA ASP A 37 -8.53 19.22 -5.42
C ASP A 37 -8.27 18.15 -4.35
N ALA A 38 -8.40 16.89 -4.76
CA ALA A 38 -8.16 15.73 -3.89
C ALA A 38 -7.64 14.53 -4.69
N ILE A 39 -6.88 13.67 -4.02
CA ILE A 39 -6.38 12.40 -4.56
C ILE A 39 -6.67 11.28 -3.57
N SER A 40 -6.86 10.08 -4.12
CA SER A 40 -6.95 8.84 -3.34
C SER A 40 -5.93 7.87 -3.89
N ILE A 41 -5.16 7.26 -3.00
CA ILE A 41 -4.18 6.22 -3.33
C ILE A 41 -4.55 4.99 -2.50
N THR A 42 -4.66 3.86 -3.19
CA THR A 42 -4.90 2.56 -2.57
C THR A 42 -3.64 1.74 -2.71
N VAL A 43 -3.14 1.19 -1.60
CA VAL A 43 -1.93 0.38 -1.57
C VAL A 43 -2.31 -1.04 -1.15
N ILE A 44 -1.86 -2.02 -1.93
CA ILE A 44 -1.93 -3.43 -1.53
C ILE A 44 -0.64 -3.73 -0.78
N GLU A 45 -0.77 -4.18 0.46
CA GLU A 45 0.33 -4.48 1.36
C GLU A 45 0.44 -5.99 1.57
N SER A 46 1.67 -6.50 1.65
CA SER A 46 1.94 -7.90 1.97
C SER A 46 2.42 -8.00 3.41
N MET A 47 1.70 -8.75 4.23
CA MET A 47 2.04 -8.99 5.65
C MET A 47 3.02 -10.15 5.84
N LYS A 48 3.67 -10.62 4.75
CA LYS A 48 4.82 -11.54 4.85
C LYS A 48 5.97 -10.81 5.57
N GLU A 49 6.99 -11.54 6.04
CA GLU A 49 8.14 -11.04 6.82
C GLU A 49 9.08 -10.09 6.01
N GLU A 50 8.49 -9.16 5.28
CA GLU A 50 9.05 -8.41 4.18
C GLU A 50 8.77 -6.93 4.40
N TYR A 51 9.69 -6.26 5.10
CA TYR A 51 9.48 -4.91 5.62
C TYR A 51 9.25 -3.81 4.57
N GLY A 52 9.55 -4.07 3.31
CA GLY A 52 9.34 -3.12 2.20
C GLY A 52 7.93 -3.14 1.60
N LEU A 53 7.06 -4.09 1.99
CA LEU A 53 5.74 -4.26 1.37
C LEU A 53 4.57 -3.76 2.23
N PHE A 54 4.86 -2.98 3.28
CA PHE A 54 3.84 -2.31 4.07
C PHE A 54 4.03 -0.79 4.08
N VAL A 55 2.96 -0.06 4.33
CA VAL A 55 2.96 1.39 4.46
C VAL A 55 3.38 1.75 5.87
N TRP A 56 4.61 2.24 6.01
CA TRP A 56 5.09 2.74 7.29
C TRP A 56 4.37 4.03 7.70
N PRO A 57 4.12 4.28 8.99
CA PRO A 57 3.48 5.53 9.44
C PRO A 57 4.19 6.79 8.95
N CYS A 58 5.53 6.78 8.87
CA CYS A 58 6.30 7.91 8.35
C CYS A 58 6.02 8.20 6.86
N SER A 59 5.69 7.17 6.08
CA SER A 59 5.31 7.27 4.67
C SER A 59 4.03 8.09 4.52
N VAL A 60 3.03 7.82 5.34
CA VAL A 60 1.76 8.59 5.37
C VAL A 60 2.01 10.05 5.74
N ILE A 61 2.83 10.30 6.75
CA ILE A 61 3.16 11.68 7.18
C ILE A 61 3.91 12.46 6.10
N LEU A 62 4.87 11.82 5.41
CA LEU A 62 5.59 12.47 4.32
C LEU A 62 4.69 12.72 3.12
N ALA A 63 3.81 11.78 2.77
CA ALA A 63 2.82 11.94 1.71
C ALA A 63 1.87 13.12 1.98
N GLU A 64 1.38 13.27 3.22
CA GLU A 64 0.58 14.42 3.64
C GLU A 64 1.38 15.73 3.50
N TYR A 65 2.65 15.74 3.91
CA TYR A 65 3.50 16.92 3.74
C TYR A 65 3.66 17.32 2.26
N VAL A 66 3.88 16.35 1.36
CA VAL A 66 3.96 16.60 -0.08
C VAL A 66 2.65 17.18 -0.61
N TRP A 67 1.51 16.63 -0.20
CA TRP A 67 0.18 17.11 -0.58
C TRP A 67 -0.09 18.56 -0.14
N GLN A 68 0.20 18.88 1.12
CA GLN A 68 0.01 20.22 1.67
C GLN A 68 0.94 21.25 1.01
N HIS A 69 2.11 20.81 0.54
CA HIS A 69 3.10 21.66 -0.13
C HIS A 69 3.18 21.39 -1.64
N ARG A 70 2.12 20.89 -2.26
CA ARG A 70 2.09 20.40 -3.66
C ARG A 70 2.65 21.35 -4.70
N SER A 71 2.47 22.66 -4.50
CA SER A 71 3.03 23.70 -5.37
C SER A 71 4.56 23.69 -5.44
N ARG A 72 5.24 23.24 -4.38
CA ARG A 72 6.70 23.11 -4.32
C ARG A 72 7.24 21.97 -5.20
N PHE A 73 6.45 20.93 -5.41
CA PHE A 73 6.89 19.70 -6.10
C PHE A 73 6.55 19.70 -7.59
N LYS A 74 5.56 20.49 -8.00
CA LYS A 74 5.11 20.56 -9.39
C LYS A 74 6.25 20.92 -10.35
N GLY A 75 6.48 20.07 -11.35
CA GLY A 75 7.50 20.25 -12.38
C GLY A 75 8.94 19.98 -11.92
N LEU A 76 9.15 19.51 -10.69
CA LEU A 76 10.46 19.10 -10.21
C LEU A 76 10.73 17.62 -10.52
N THR A 77 12.00 17.28 -10.72
CA THR A 77 12.46 15.89 -10.70
C THR A 77 12.74 15.48 -9.25
N VAL A 78 12.13 14.39 -8.79
CA VAL A 78 12.21 13.89 -7.41
C VAL A 78 12.74 12.45 -7.43
N LEU A 79 13.71 12.16 -6.57
CA LEU A 79 14.22 10.81 -6.32
C LEU A 79 13.75 10.36 -4.93
N GLU A 80 13.03 9.24 -4.85
CA GLU A 80 12.68 8.58 -3.59
C GLU A 80 13.62 7.40 -3.35
N LEU A 81 14.29 7.39 -2.19
CA LEU A 81 15.19 6.33 -1.75
C LEU A 81 14.48 5.45 -0.73
N GLY A 82 14.49 4.13 -0.93
CA GLY A 82 13.78 3.20 -0.05
C GLY A 82 12.27 3.42 -0.12
N ALA A 83 11.73 3.44 -1.35
CA ALA A 83 10.34 3.76 -1.62
C ALA A 83 9.36 2.78 -0.96
N GLY A 84 9.72 1.50 -0.81
CA GLY A 84 8.85 0.43 -0.37
C GLY A 84 7.56 0.38 -1.20
N THR A 85 6.45 0.76 -0.57
CA THR A 85 5.13 0.89 -1.23
C THR A 85 4.93 2.20 -2.00
N SER A 86 5.89 3.12 -1.94
CA SER A 86 6.01 4.36 -2.73
C SER A 86 4.94 5.43 -2.50
N LEU A 87 4.19 5.38 -1.39
CA LEU A 87 3.10 6.33 -1.13
C LEU A 87 3.51 7.82 -1.30
N PRO A 88 4.64 8.32 -0.76
CA PRO A 88 5.04 9.72 -0.88
C PRO A 88 5.44 10.09 -2.31
N GLY A 89 6.20 9.23 -2.99
CA GLY A 89 6.54 9.41 -4.40
C GLY A 89 5.34 9.38 -5.31
N LEU A 90 4.33 8.54 -5.05
CA LEU A 90 3.06 8.54 -5.78
C LEU A 90 2.28 9.84 -5.57
N VAL A 91 2.24 10.38 -4.35
CA VAL A 91 1.65 11.71 -4.10
C VAL A 91 2.44 12.78 -4.85
N ALA A 92 3.77 12.76 -4.83
CA ALA A 92 4.62 13.70 -5.55
C ALA A 92 4.33 13.68 -7.07
N ALA A 93 4.20 12.49 -7.65
CA ALA A 93 3.85 12.31 -9.06
C ALA A 93 2.45 12.88 -9.36
N LYS A 94 1.46 12.63 -8.48
CA LYS A 94 0.09 13.15 -8.64
C LYS A 94 0.01 14.66 -8.57
N VAL A 95 0.89 15.32 -7.83
CA VAL A 95 0.97 16.79 -7.79
C VAL A 95 1.81 17.40 -8.92
N GLY A 96 2.32 16.56 -9.82
CA GLY A 96 2.97 16.96 -11.07
C GLY A 96 4.50 16.97 -11.03
N ALA A 97 5.13 16.27 -10.08
CA ALA A 97 6.56 16.00 -10.13
C ALA A 97 6.89 14.86 -11.13
N ASP A 98 8.12 14.86 -11.64
CA ASP A 98 8.71 13.74 -12.37
C ASP A 98 9.49 12.86 -11.38
N VAL A 99 8.98 11.68 -11.06
CA VAL A 99 9.43 10.91 -9.89
C VAL A 99 10.19 9.66 -10.32
N ILE A 100 11.37 9.46 -9.75
CA ILE A 100 12.16 8.24 -9.82
C ILE A 100 12.04 7.54 -8.46
N LEU A 101 11.43 6.37 -8.46
CA LEU A 101 11.29 5.53 -7.26
C LEU A 101 12.43 4.52 -7.24
N THR A 102 13.11 4.40 -6.09
CA THR A 102 14.18 3.42 -5.92
C THR A 102 13.97 2.63 -4.63
N ASP A 103 14.25 1.34 -4.69
CA ASP A 103 14.27 0.44 -3.54
C ASP A 103 15.32 -0.65 -3.77
N GLU A 104 15.42 -1.60 -2.83
CA GLU A 104 16.37 -2.70 -2.90
C GLU A 104 16.02 -3.69 -4.04
N SER A 105 17.01 -4.02 -4.86
CA SER A 105 16.86 -4.90 -6.04
C SER A 105 17.04 -6.39 -5.74
N ASP A 106 17.53 -6.75 -4.54
CA ASP A 106 17.95 -8.11 -4.20
C ASP A 106 16.76 -9.02 -3.82
N ARG A 107 15.55 -8.61 -4.19
CA ARG A 107 14.31 -9.31 -3.89
C ARG A 107 13.86 -10.07 -5.12
N LEU A 108 13.66 -11.38 -4.98
CA LEU A 108 13.08 -12.23 -6.03
C LEU A 108 11.71 -11.66 -6.42
N GLU A 109 11.64 -11.03 -7.60
CA GLU A 109 10.38 -10.66 -8.22
C GLU A 109 9.62 -11.96 -8.56
N VAL A 110 8.39 -12.10 -8.07
CA VAL A 110 7.47 -13.22 -8.35
C VAL A 110 6.82 -13.04 -9.71
#